data_AF-A0A6J1QSB4-F1
#
_entry.id   AF-A0A6J1QSB4-F1
#
_cell.length_a   1.000
_cell.length_b   1.000
_cell.length_c   1.000
_cell.angle_alpha   90.00
_cell.angle_beta   90.00
_cell.angle_gamma   90.00
#
_symmetry.space_group_name_H-M   'P 1'
#
loop_
_entity.id
_entity.type
_entity.pdbx_description
1 polymer ?
#
loop_
_entity_poly.entity_id
_entity_poly.type
_entity_poly.pdbx_seq_one_letter_code
_entity_poly.pdbx_strand_id
1 'polypeptide(L)'
;MREQAINEYYINLEYNRNSKEEALTEISTLSKNIQFKNVNDFPTRFLKAVSIIETNLSLFKSACEHVDTVATILEYLTNFSAKLLLGNEFDEDIDEEYNKEELILSVVLTISNISREHKVQLFLENVILKNSTLYKTQYNGLKNELSNQTNEMILLEDSDVYAVISYLRIVGHSHINKIWVQTPIKQKFLSLIKKYFRPKNLPICTWTSIEAFSSRTSCNMNIISIWSEDVGRAKYLATILDRDVIFINMHMDLYGGVMLLPWLKIVDKLHKRFKTSFNDSIQPSKNEINLSNIPSNTTFTSIHNLFYDGKWQKPVKGTYWKHNKILWASTTSDDARMCFNSAIEGLKTWKTYSVDTRISIMVQLLTTLKYYSKSLRGAENLMRSPQFNDISLLYSQNDRLEVIQNRIPRGVIILKERTEEILFVRLMKILISGNSVIVLTDANSSSLAPYCDIFSLAKVPRGVVNVLSNENTSDLEMSLCATDYANYEKQLYTSSLKKTYINLTLPKQIILSLKYNNFTDDIEHGRLICDQDRDT
;
A
#
# COMPACT_ATOMS: atom_id res chain seq x y z
N MET A 1 43.69 -11.43 -20.50
CA MET A 1 43.48 -10.01 -20.87
C MET A 1 42.12 -9.48 -20.40
N ARG A 2 40.97 -10.04 -20.79
CA ARG A 2 39.63 -9.58 -20.32
C ARG A 2 39.42 -9.70 -18.79
N GLU A 3 39.81 -10.81 -18.16
CA GLU A 3 39.72 -10.96 -16.69
C GLU A 3 40.65 -10.02 -15.91
N GLN A 4 41.81 -9.66 -16.48
CA GLN A 4 42.72 -8.70 -15.87
C GLN A 4 42.21 -7.27 -15.99
N ALA A 5 41.63 -6.90 -17.14
CA ALA A 5 41.00 -5.60 -17.32
C ALA A 5 39.75 -5.42 -16.43
N ILE A 6 38.93 -6.48 -16.27
CA ILE A 6 37.80 -6.50 -15.34
C ILE A 6 38.29 -6.41 -13.90
N ASN A 7 39.32 -7.18 -13.51
CA ASN A 7 39.89 -7.09 -12.17
C ASN A 7 40.55 -5.72 -11.89
N GLU A 8 41.24 -5.11 -12.85
CA GLU A 8 41.76 -3.75 -12.69
C GLU A 8 40.65 -2.72 -12.53
N TYR A 9 39.54 -2.87 -13.27
CA TYR A 9 38.37 -2.02 -13.08
C TYR A 9 37.71 -2.23 -11.71
N TYR A 10 37.57 -3.46 -11.23
CA TYR A 10 36.96 -3.77 -9.94
C TYR A 10 37.87 -3.50 -8.72
N ILE A 11 39.19 -3.63 -8.87
CA ILE A 11 40.18 -3.31 -7.82
C ILE A 11 40.32 -1.79 -7.65
N ASN A 12 40.13 -1.02 -8.72
CA ASN A 12 40.14 0.46 -8.74
C ASN A 12 38.76 1.11 -8.55
N LEU A 13 37.68 0.35 -8.38
CA LEU A 13 36.41 0.92 -7.93
C LEU A 13 36.67 1.62 -6.57
N GLU A 14 36.05 2.78 -6.37
CA GLU A 14 36.21 3.67 -5.21
C GLU A 14 35.90 3.03 -3.83
N TYR A 15 35.67 1.73 -3.77
CA TYR A 15 35.45 0.90 -2.58
C TYR A 15 36.67 0.79 -1.66
N ASN A 16 37.87 1.18 -2.09
CA ASN A 16 39.13 0.76 -1.44
C ASN A 16 39.98 1.87 -0.77
N ARG A 17 39.41 3.05 -0.46
CA ARG A 17 40.21 4.08 0.27
C ARG A 17 40.21 3.90 1.79
N ASN A 18 39.08 3.51 2.39
CA ASN A 18 38.94 3.38 3.85
C ASN A 18 38.31 2.02 4.20
N SER A 19 38.63 1.45 5.36
CA SER A 19 37.90 0.27 5.82
C SER A 19 36.43 0.63 6.11
N LYS A 20 35.49 -0.29 5.84
CA LYS A 20 34.06 -0.05 6.10
C LYS A 20 33.81 0.40 7.55
N GLU A 21 34.49 -0.17 8.52
CA GLU A 21 34.33 0.17 9.95
C GLU A 21 34.82 1.58 10.30
N GLU A 22 35.95 2.01 9.75
CA GLU A 22 36.46 3.39 9.87
C GLU A 22 35.50 4.38 9.22
N ALA A 23 35.10 4.10 7.97
CA ALA A 23 34.17 4.95 7.23
C ALA A 23 32.85 5.15 7.99
N LEU A 24 32.31 4.06 8.55
CA LEU A 24 31.12 4.07 9.40
C LEU A 24 31.33 4.94 10.65
N THR A 25 32.49 4.85 11.29
CA THR A 25 32.81 5.64 12.48
C THR A 25 32.89 7.13 12.16
N GLU A 26 33.54 7.49 11.06
CA GLU A 26 33.60 8.87 10.59
C GLU A 26 32.22 9.43 10.24
N ILE A 27 31.40 8.69 9.47
CA ILE A 27 30.02 9.08 9.12
C ILE A 27 29.19 9.42 10.37
N SER A 28 29.34 8.66 11.45
CA SER A 28 28.62 8.91 12.71
C SER A 28 28.95 10.25 13.38
N THR A 29 30.07 10.86 13.01
CA THR A 29 30.51 12.15 13.54
C THR A 29 30.02 13.34 12.71
N LEU A 30 29.77 13.14 11.41
CA LEU A 30 29.42 14.18 10.45
C LEU A 30 28.14 14.96 10.82
N SER A 31 27.20 14.31 11.52
CA SER A 31 25.94 14.94 11.92
C SER A 31 25.93 15.58 13.32
N LYS A 32 27.01 15.48 14.11
CA LYS A 32 26.98 15.82 15.56
C LYS A 32 26.83 17.32 15.84
N ASN A 33 27.21 18.20 14.91
CA ASN A 33 27.27 19.65 15.12
C ASN A 33 26.38 20.45 14.16
N ILE A 34 25.47 19.80 13.42
CA ILE A 34 24.62 20.49 12.46
C ILE A 34 23.46 21.17 13.21
N GLN A 35 23.30 22.47 12.97
CA GLN A 35 22.20 23.26 13.50
C GLN A 35 21.53 24.04 12.36
N PHE A 36 20.20 24.15 12.44
CA PHE A 36 19.39 24.90 11.48
C PHE A 36 18.68 26.04 12.20
N LYS A 37 18.69 27.24 11.60
CA LYS A 37 17.97 28.41 12.13
C LYS A 37 16.45 28.16 12.16
N ASN A 38 15.91 27.62 11.07
CA ASN A 38 14.54 27.13 11.00
C ASN A 38 14.54 25.60 11.07
N VAL A 39 13.98 25.04 12.14
CA VAL A 39 13.98 23.59 12.36
C VAL A 39 13.09 22.83 11.39
N ASN A 40 12.18 23.48 10.66
CA ASN A 40 11.28 22.84 9.69
C ASN A 40 11.57 23.27 8.24
N ASP A 41 12.73 23.86 7.98
CA ASP A 41 13.21 24.12 6.62
C ASP A 41 13.81 22.86 6.00
N PHE A 42 12.91 21.97 5.58
CA PHE A 42 13.27 20.67 4.99
C PHE A 42 14.05 20.77 3.66
N PRO A 43 13.73 21.68 2.73
CA PRO A 43 14.56 21.85 1.54
C PRO A 43 16.03 22.13 1.86
N THR A 44 16.29 23.09 2.76
CA THR A 44 17.66 23.41 3.19
C THR A 44 18.33 22.22 3.89
N ARG A 45 17.58 21.46 4.69
CA ARG A 45 18.08 20.24 5.34
C ARG A 45 18.48 19.16 4.34
N PHE A 46 17.68 18.95 3.28
CA PHE A 46 17.99 17.99 2.22
C PHE A 46 19.25 18.39 1.45
N LEU A 47 19.33 19.65 1.01
CA LEU A 47 20.52 20.20 0.33
C LEU A 47 21.76 20.13 1.22
N LYS A 48 21.60 20.33 2.53
CA LYS A 48 22.72 20.19 3.47
C LYS A 48 23.21 18.75 3.57
N ALA A 49 22.29 17.77 3.56
CA ALA A 49 22.66 16.36 3.52
C ALA A 49 23.41 16.00 2.22
N VAL A 50 22.93 16.47 1.06
CA VAL A 50 23.60 16.32 -0.25
C VAL A 50 25.04 16.82 -0.18
N SER A 51 25.23 18.08 0.21
CA SER A 51 26.56 18.72 0.29
C SER A 51 27.53 17.95 1.20
N ILE A 52 27.06 17.43 2.33
CA ILE A 52 27.90 16.64 3.25
C ILE A 52 28.29 15.30 2.62
N ILE A 53 27.34 14.60 1.99
CA ILE A 53 27.60 13.31 1.33
C ILE A 53 28.59 13.50 0.18
N GLU A 54 28.40 14.51 -0.67
CA GLU A 54 29.30 14.81 -1.80
C GLU A 54 30.73 15.14 -1.32
N THR A 55 30.86 15.96 -0.28
CA THR A 55 32.19 16.30 0.30
C THR A 55 32.88 15.06 0.88
N ASN A 56 32.12 14.05 1.30
CA ASN A 56 32.60 12.85 1.97
C ASN A 56 32.31 11.58 1.15
N LEU A 57 32.25 11.70 -0.19
CA LEU A 57 31.67 10.69 -1.06
C LEU A 57 32.31 9.31 -0.91
N SER A 58 33.64 9.25 -0.76
CA SER A 58 34.38 8.00 -0.57
C SER A 58 34.00 7.28 0.72
N LEU A 59 33.67 8.00 1.80
CA LEU A 59 33.22 7.41 3.05
C LEU A 59 31.87 6.69 2.86
N PHE A 60 30.92 7.37 2.23
CA PHE A 60 29.59 6.81 1.98
C PHE A 60 29.64 5.63 1.00
N LYS A 61 30.45 5.72 -0.06
CA LYS A 61 30.67 4.61 -1.01
C LYS A 61 31.31 3.39 -0.35
N SER A 62 32.20 3.60 0.62
CA SER A 62 32.84 2.52 1.39
C SER A 62 31.91 1.90 2.45
N ALA A 63 30.93 2.66 2.95
CA ALA A 63 29.99 2.21 3.97
C ALA A 63 28.79 1.43 3.40
N CYS A 64 28.25 1.90 2.28
CA CYS A 64 27.11 1.29 1.59
C CYS A 64 27.46 -0.06 0.96
N GLU A 65 26.45 -0.89 0.71
CA GLU A 65 26.62 -2.21 0.08
C GLU A 65 27.06 -2.10 -1.39
N HIS A 66 26.65 -1.03 -2.07
CA HIS A 66 27.03 -0.72 -3.46
C HIS A 66 27.21 0.80 -3.66
N VAL A 67 28.06 1.22 -4.61
CA VAL A 67 28.26 2.65 -4.93
C VAL A 67 26.99 3.30 -5.44
N ASP A 68 26.18 2.58 -6.20
CA ASP A 68 24.92 3.09 -6.76
C ASP A 68 23.92 3.47 -5.66
N THR A 69 23.97 2.82 -4.49
CA THR A 69 23.15 3.19 -3.34
C THR A 69 23.36 4.67 -2.97
N VAL A 70 24.62 5.14 -3.00
CA VAL A 70 24.93 6.53 -2.66
C VAL A 70 24.43 7.49 -3.74
N ALA A 71 24.59 7.12 -5.02
CA ALA A 71 24.08 7.90 -6.14
C ALA A 71 22.55 8.05 -6.05
N THR A 72 21.83 6.96 -5.81
CA THR A 72 20.37 6.99 -5.63
C THR A 72 19.97 7.87 -4.44
N ILE A 73 20.68 7.81 -3.31
CA ILE A 73 20.38 8.69 -2.16
C ILE A 73 20.53 10.16 -2.54
N LEU A 74 21.61 10.52 -3.24
CA LEU A 74 21.84 11.90 -3.70
C LEU A 74 20.74 12.36 -4.66
N GLU A 75 20.33 11.51 -5.61
CA GLU A 75 19.23 11.80 -6.54
C GLU A 75 17.93 12.11 -5.79
N TYR A 76 17.53 11.28 -4.82
CA TYR A 76 16.33 11.54 -4.00
C TYR A 76 16.42 12.87 -3.27
N LEU A 77 17.52 13.12 -2.56
CA LEU A 77 17.65 14.34 -1.77
C LEU A 77 17.62 15.59 -2.65
N THR A 78 18.30 15.56 -3.79
CA THR A 78 18.33 16.66 -4.75
C THR A 78 16.95 16.88 -5.39
N ASN A 79 16.35 15.84 -5.97
CA ASN A 79 15.05 15.95 -6.65
C ASN A 79 13.95 16.45 -5.71
N PHE A 80 13.83 15.87 -4.52
CA PHE A 80 12.80 16.27 -3.57
C PHE A 80 13.11 17.60 -2.89
N SER A 81 14.37 18.02 -2.77
CA SER A 81 14.69 19.38 -2.33
C SER A 81 14.21 20.42 -3.36
N ALA A 82 14.47 20.19 -4.65
CA ALA A 82 14.02 21.07 -5.73
C ALA A 82 12.48 21.13 -5.76
N LYS A 83 11.81 19.97 -5.67
CA LYS A 83 10.35 19.89 -5.60
C LYS A 83 9.77 20.67 -4.41
N LEU A 84 10.37 20.55 -3.22
CA LEU A 84 9.91 21.27 -2.03
C LEU A 84 10.18 22.79 -2.08
N LEU A 85 11.18 23.25 -2.86
CA LEU A 85 11.46 24.67 -3.08
C LEU A 85 10.52 25.32 -4.09
N LEU A 86 10.26 24.61 -5.20
CA LEU A 86 9.51 25.16 -6.34
C LEU A 86 7.98 25.08 -6.15
N GLY A 87 7.49 24.29 -5.19
CA GLY A 87 6.05 24.16 -4.94
C GLY A 87 5.37 23.20 -5.93
N ASN A 88 4.02 23.16 -5.92
CA ASN A 88 3.15 22.16 -6.57
C ASN A 88 3.19 22.14 -8.13
N GLU A 89 4.29 22.54 -8.77
CA GLU A 89 4.38 22.70 -10.23
C GLU A 89 4.91 21.45 -10.97
N PHE A 90 5.23 20.36 -10.28
CA PHE A 90 5.98 19.23 -10.88
C PHE A 90 5.19 17.94 -11.09
N ASP A 91 4.26 17.57 -10.20
CA ASP A 91 3.56 16.28 -10.32
C ASP A 91 2.22 16.32 -9.56
N GLU A 92 1.14 16.60 -10.29
CA GLU A 92 -0.22 16.68 -9.75
C GLU A 92 -0.65 15.39 -9.01
N ASP A 93 -0.16 14.22 -9.42
CA ASP A 93 -0.54 12.94 -8.81
C ASP A 93 0.18 12.72 -7.47
N ILE A 94 1.47 13.04 -7.38
CA ILE A 94 2.20 12.99 -6.09
C ILE A 94 1.66 14.05 -5.13
N ASP A 95 1.35 15.25 -5.62
CA ASP A 95 0.92 16.37 -4.80
C ASP A 95 -0.51 16.20 -4.25
N GLU A 96 -1.33 15.38 -4.92
CA GLU A 96 -2.62 14.95 -4.40
C GLU A 96 -2.53 13.72 -3.47
N GLU A 97 -1.61 12.79 -3.74
CA GLU A 97 -1.43 11.60 -2.90
C GLU A 97 -0.81 11.97 -1.54
N TYR A 98 0.17 12.87 -1.51
CA TYR A 98 0.93 13.22 -0.30
C TYR A 98 0.80 14.70 0.04
N ASN A 99 0.46 15.00 1.30
CA ASN A 99 0.72 16.34 1.81
C ASN A 99 2.23 16.55 2.05
N LYS A 100 2.66 17.79 2.25
CA LYS A 100 4.09 18.14 2.42
C LYS A 100 4.81 17.33 3.49
N GLU A 101 4.19 17.11 4.66
CA GLU A 101 4.79 16.34 5.76
C GLU A 101 4.89 14.86 5.39
N GLU A 102 3.84 14.30 4.80
CA GLU A 102 3.83 12.92 4.32
C GLU A 102 4.87 12.70 3.21
N LEU A 103 5.06 13.69 2.33
CA LEU A 103 6.06 13.63 1.27
C LEU A 103 7.47 13.52 1.86
N ILE A 104 7.82 14.41 2.79
CA ILE A 104 9.13 14.42 3.47
C ILE A 104 9.38 13.08 4.17
N LEU A 105 8.40 12.59 4.93
CA LEU A 105 8.52 11.32 5.63
C LEU A 105 8.66 10.15 4.65
N SER A 106 7.93 10.15 3.54
CA SER A 106 8.01 9.10 2.52
C SER A 106 9.38 9.06 1.84
N VAL A 107 9.98 10.23 1.58
CA VAL A 107 11.36 10.31 1.05
C VAL A 107 12.35 9.70 2.04
N VAL A 108 12.31 10.12 3.31
CA VAL A 108 13.26 9.61 4.31
C VAL A 108 13.09 8.11 4.56
N LEU A 109 11.86 7.61 4.60
CA LEU A 109 11.57 6.17 4.74
C LEU A 109 12.03 5.38 3.51
N THR A 110 11.84 5.91 2.30
CA THR A 110 12.31 5.29 1.05
C THR A 110 13.83 5.18 1.04
N ILE A 111 14.53 6.28 1.35
CA ILE A 111 16.00 6.29 1.47
C ILE A 111 16.49 5.33 2.55
N SER A 112 15.82 5.28 3.71
CA SER A 112 16.15 4.36 4.79
C SER A 112 15.98 2.90 4.35
N ASN A 113 15.08 2.61 3.41
CA ASN A 113 14.93 1.27 2.86
C ASN A 113 16.01 0.92 1.82
N ILE A 114 16.46 1.92 1.05
CA ILE A 114 17.53 1.79 0.07
C ILE A 114 18.87 1.50 0.76
N SER A 115 19.19 2.18 1.86
CA SER A 115 20.40 1.92 2.66
C SER A 115 20.04 1.38 4.03
N ARG A 116 20.32 0.08 4.26
CA ARG A 116 20.15 -0.57 5.57
C ARG A 116 21.31 -0.35 6.53
N GLU A 117 22.36 0.36 6.10
CA GLU A 117 23.51 0.62 6.93
C GLU A 117 23.14 1.61 8.03
N HIS A 118 23.05 1.12 9.26
CA HIS A 118 22.45 1.84 10.39
C HIS A 118 23.12 3.20 10.64
N LYS A 119 24.45 3.31 10.46
CA LYS A 119 25.13 4.60 10.66
C LYS A 119 24.84 5.61 9.54
N VAL A 120 24.60 5.15 8.31
CA VAL A 120 24.16 6.01 7.19
C VAL A 120 22.73 6.48 7.43
N GLN A 121 21.83 5.58 7.84
CA GLN A 121 20.46 5.93 8.23
C GLN A 121 20.44 6.97 9.36
N LEU A 122 21.20 6.73 10.44
CA LEU A 122 21.31 7.67 11.56
C LEU A 122 21.86 9.02 11.14
N PHE A 123 22.84 9.06 10.23
CA PHE A 123 23.34 10.31 9.69
C PHE A 123 22.21 11.10 9.01
N LEU A 124 21.48 10.47 8.09
CA LEU A 124 20.38 11.10 7.36
C LEU A 124 19.26 11.55 8.30
N GLU A 125 18.88 10.72 9.27
CA GLU A 125 17.90 11.06 10.30
C GLU A 125 18.33 12.28 11.12
N ASN A 126 19.61 12.33 11.50
CA ASN A 126 20.16 13.42 12.28
C ASN A 126 20.19 14.73 11.50
N VAL A 127 20.56 14.70 10.22
CA VAL A 127 20.63 15.92 9.40
C VAL A 127 19.23 16.40 9.02
N ILE A 128 18.36 15.47 8.60
CA ILE A 128 17.07 15.80 7.99
C ILE A 128 15.98 15.99 9.05
N LEU A 129 15.85 15.07 10.00
CA LEU A 129 14.68 15.03 10.89
C LEU A 129 14.97 15.56 12.28
N LYS A 130 16.17 15.39 12.83
CA LYS A 130 16.44 15.74 14.24
C LYS A 130 16.04 17.18 14.56
N ASN A 131 15.38 17.32 15.70
CA ASN A 131 14.80 18.56 16.23
C ASN A 131 13.66 19.18 15.39
N SER A 132 13.21 18.55 14.29
CA SER A 132 12.00 18.94 13.57
C SER A 132 10.74 18.43 14.27
N THR A 133 9.58 18.96 13.87
CA THR A 133 8.26 18.52 14.37
C THR A 133 7.94 17.07 13.98
N LEU A 134 8.48 16.57 12.86
CA LEU A 134 8.19 15.25 12.30
C LEU A 134 8.92 14.10 13.02
N TYR A 135 10.06 14.40 13.65
CA TYR A 135 10.95 13.37 14.23
C TYR A 135 10.31 12.60 15.39
N LYS A 136 9.76 13.32 16.40
CA LYS A 136 9.24 12.68 17.62
C LYS A 136 7.81 12.15 17.49
N THR A 137 6.99 12.77 16.63
CA THR A 137 5.55 12.52 16.59
C THR A 137 5.14 11.43 15.59
N GLN A 138 5.88 11.27 14.50
CA GLN A 138 5.46 10.42 13.38
C GLN A 138 6.57 9.44 12.94
N TYR A 139 7.81 9.90 12.76
CA TYR A 139 8.88 9.08 12.17
C TYR A 139 9.25 7.84 13.02
N ASN A 140 9.46 8.00 14.34
CA ASN A 140 9.91 6.88 15.20
C ASN A 140 8.94 5.70 15.19
N GLY A 141 7.63 5.96 15.16
CA GLY A 141 6.63 4.89 15.07
C GLY A 141 6.69 4.15 13.74
N LEU A 142 6.87 4.89 12.64
CA LEU A 142 6.95 4.34 11.28
C LEU A 142 8.26 3.60 11.01
N LYS A 143 9.37 4.07 11.57
CA LYS A 143 10.70 3.45 11.38
C LYS A 143 10.73 2.01 11.89
N ASN A 144 10.06 1.74 13.02
CA ASN A 144 9.96 0.39 13.56
C ASN A 144 9.26 -0.58 12.57
N GLU A 145 8.28 -0.08 11.82
CA GLU A 145 7.54 -0.87 10.84
C GLU A 145 8.37 -1.20 9.57
N LEU A 146 9.45 -0.46 9.29
CA LEU A 146 10.37 -0.79 8.18
C LEU A 146 11.00 -2.17 8.36
N SER A 147 11.19 -2.62 9.60
CA SER A 147 11.74 -3.94 9.92
C SER A 147 10.76 -5.09 9.65
N ASN A 148 9.47 -4.78 9.55
CA ASN A 148 8.40 -5.76 9.38
C ASN A 148 8.08 -6.06 7.90
N GLN A 149 8.71 -5.39 6.93
CA GLN A 149 8.46 -5.66 5.50
C GLN A 149 8.71 -7.11 5.12
N THR A 150 7.94 -7.58 4.16
CA THR A 150 8.24 -8.82 3.45
C THR A 150 8.80 -8.51 2.08
N ASN A 151 9.98 -9.03 1.81
CA ASN A 151 10.70 -8.89 0.56
C ASN A 151 10.89 -10.28 -0.04
N GLU A 152 10.16 -10.58 -1.10
CA GLU A 152 10.20 -11.88 -1.76
C GLU A 152 10.69 -11.77 -3.20
N MET A 153 11.08 -12.89 -3.79
CA MET A 153 11.45 -12.99 -5.19
C MET A 153 10.74 -14.20 -5.81
N ILE A 154 10.22 -14.06 -7.02
CA ILE A 154 9.60 -15.11 -7.83
C ILE A 154 10.44 -15.30 -9.09
N LEU A 155 10.88 -16.53 -9.32
CA LEU A 155 11.52 -16.95 -10.56
C LEU A 155 10.55 -17.84 -11.32
N LEU A 156 10.22 -17.43 -12.54
CA LEU A 156 9.45 -18.19 -13.51
C LEU A 156 10.35 -19.18 -14.26
N GLU A 157 9.75 -20.16 -14.93
CA GLU A 157 10.49 -21.22 -15.63
C GLU A 157 11.38 -20.72 -16.77
N ASP A 158 11.06 -19.56 -17.32
CA ASP A 158 11.80 -18.88 -18.38
C ASP A 158 12.86 -17.92 -17.86
N SER A 159 13.00 -17.69 -16.54
CA SER A 159 13.99 -16.74 -16.00
C SER A 159 15.44 -17.06 -16.41
N ASP A 160 16.23 -16.03 -16.73
CA ASP A 160 17.69 -16.16 -16.71
C ASP A 160 18.23 -16.28 -15.28
N VAL A 161 18.43 -17.54 -14.88
CA VAL A 161 19.00 -17.90 -13.58
C VAL A 161 20.40 -17.29 -13.36
N TYR A 162 21.19 -17.04 -14.40
CA TYR A 162 22.51 -16.42 -14.24
C TYR A 162 22.41 -14.92 -13.94
N ALA A 163 21.48 -14.21 -14.59
CA ALA A 163 21.17 -12.82 -14.27
C ALA A 163 20.75 -12.69 -12.80
N VAL A 164 19.83 -13.55 -12.33
CA VAL A 164 19.39 -13.57 -10.93
C VAL A 164 20.57 -13.81 -9.97
N ILE A 165 21.42 -14.80 -10.26
CA ILE A 165 22.59 -15.11 -9.42
C ILE A 165 23.59 -13.95 -9.41
N SER A 166 23.80 -13.29 -10.55
CA SER A 166 24.69 -12.13 -10.67
C SER A 166 24.17 -10.96 -9.84
N TYR A 167 22.86 -10.67 -9.94
CA TYR A 167 22.21 -9.68 -9.10
C TYR A 167 22.37 -9.98 -7.61
N LEU A 168 22.06 -11.21 -7.18
CA LEU A 168 22.20 -11.63 -5.77
C LEU A 168 23.65 -11.56 -5.25
N ARG A 169 24.65 -11.65 -6.15
CA ARG A 169 26.06 -11.48 -5.79
C ARG A 169 26.43 -10.01 -5.58
N ILE A 170 25.83 -9.10 -6.34
CA ILE A 170 26.08 -7.66 -6.27
C ILE A 170 25.38 -7.05 -5.05
N VAL A 171 24.06 -7.22 -4.97
CA VAL A 171 23.22 -6.59 -3.94
C VAL A 171 23.19 -7.42 -2.64
N GLY A 172 23.67 -8.66 -2.69
CA GLY A 172 23.51 -9.60 -1.59
C GLY A 172 22.09 -10.15 -1.52
N HIS A 173 21.81 -10.90 -0.45
CA HIS A 173 20.50 -11.55 -0.21
C HIS A 173 19.97 -11.29 1.20
N SER A 174 20.61 -10.40 1.98
CA SER A 174 20.14 -9.90 3.29
C SER A 174 18.77 -9.24 3.20
N HIS A 175 18.40 -8.76 2.02
CA HIS A 175 17.14 -8.05 1.76
C HIS A 175 16.00 -8.98 1.40
N ILE A 176 16.24 -10.27 1.16
CA ILE A 176 15.24 -11.20 0.62
C ILE A 176 14.86 -12.22 1.69
N ASN A 177 13.60 -12.19 2.10
CA ASN A 177 13.04 -13.11 3.08
C ASN A 177 12.78 -14.49 2.49
N LYS A 178 12.43 -14.59 1.21
CA LYS A 178 12.09 -15.85 0.54
C LYS A 178 12.24 -15.75 -0.98
N ILE A 179 12.70 -16.83 -1.59
CA ILE A 179 12.74 -17.00 -3.04
C ILE A 179 11.81 -18.15 -3.45
N TRP A 180 10.84 -17.84 -4.30
CA TRP A 180 9.95 -18.79 -4.95
C TRP A 180 10.50 -19.16 -6.32
N VAL A 181 10.73 -20.44 -6.55
CA VAL A 181 11.34 -20.95 -7.79
C VAL A 181 10.38 -21.91 -8.47
N GLN A 182 10.05 -21.67 -9.73
CA GLN A 182 9.21 -22.59 -10.48
C GLN A 182 9.96 -23.92 -10.68
N THR A 183 9.21 -25.02 -10.60
CA THR A 183 9.77 -26.39 -10.60
C THR A 183 10.80 -26.66 -11.71
N PRO A 184 10.61 -26.23 -12.98
CA PRO A 184 11.54 -26.55 -14.07
C PRO A 184 12.98 -26.06 -13.86
N ILE A 185 13.17 -24.88 -13.24
CA ILE A 185 14.51 -24.27 -13.07
C ILE A 185 15.14 -24.54 -11.69
N LYS A 186 14.42 -25.21 -10.79
CA LYS A 186 14.83 -25.44 -9.40
C LYS A 186 16.24 -26.02 -9.27
N GLN A 187 16.52 -27.11 -9.99
CA GLN A 187 17.80 -27.82 -9.85
C GLN A 187 18.98 -26.95 -10.27
N LYS A 188 18.84 -26.24 -11.41
CA LYS A 188 19.85 -25.29 -11.91
C LYS A 188 20.08 -24.16 -10.91
N PHE A 189 19.03 -23.54 -10.40
CA PHE A 189 19.13 -22.47 -9.41
C PHE A 189 19.81 -22.93 -8.13
N LEU A 190 19.40 -24.07 -7.55
CA LEU A 190 20.01 -24.60 -6.33
C LEU A 190 21.49 -24.95 -6.52
N SER A 191 21.88 -25.45 -7.69
CA SER A 191 23.30 -25.71 -8.01
C SER A 191 24.12 -24.42 -8.01
N LEU A 192 23.59 -23.35 -8.60
CA LEU A 192 24.28 -22.06 -8.65
C LEU A 192 24.34 -21.38 -7.27
N ILE A 193 23.27 -21.47 -6.48
CA ILE A 193 23.27 -20.98 -5.09
C ILE A 193 24.38 -21.66 -4.29
N LYS A 194 24.49 -22.99 -4.35
CA LYS A 194 25.56 -23.75 -3.67
C LYS A 194 26.96 -23.37 -4.14
N LYS A 195 27.11 -23.01 -5.42
CA LYS A 195 28.41 -22.66 -6.02
C LYS A 195 28.90 -21.28 -5.57
N TYR A 196 28.00 -20.28 -5.52
CA TYR A 196 28.39 -18.89 -5.33
C TYR A 196 28.13 -18.36 -3.93
N PHE A 197 27.25 -18.99 -3.16
CA PHE A 197 26.90 -18.53 -1.82
C PHE A 197 27.25 -19.60 -0.79
N ARG A 198 27.84 -19.16 0.34
CA ARG A 198 28.00 -20.03 1.51
C ARG A 198 26.62 -20.46 2.01
N PRO A 199 26.48 -21.66 2.61
CA PRO A 199 25.20 -22.10 3.17
C PRO A 199 24.71 -21.08 4.20
N LYS A 200 23.73 -20.29 3.77
CA LYS A 200 22.97 -19.36 4.59
C LYS A 200 21.53 -19.81 4.55
N ASN A 201 20.78 -19.49 5.60
CA ASN A 201 19.35 -19.76 5.72
C ASN A 201 18.56 -18.84 4.79
N LEU A 202 18.73 -18.95 3.47
CA LEU A 202 17.87 -18.31 2.48
C LEU A 202 16.71 -19.26 2.20
N PRO A 203 15.47 -18.93 2.60
CA PRO A 203 14.32 -19.79 2.35
C PRO A 203 14.02 -19.86 0.86
N ILE A 204 14.16 -21.04 0.27
CA ILE A 204 13.83 -21.31 -1.13
C ILE A 204 12.63 -22.25 -1.16
N CYS A 205 11.53 -21.79 -1.75
CA CYS A 205 10.29 -22.53 -1.91
C CYS A 205 10.05 -22.85 -3.38
N THR A 206 9.46 -24.00 -3.67
CA THR A 206 9.03 -24.35 -5.02
C THR A 206 7.55 -24.08 -5.19
N TRP A 207 7.16 -23.64 -6.38
CA TRP A 207 5.75 -23.41 -6.72
C TRP A 207 5.41 -23.95 -8.12
N THR A 208 4.12 -24.19 -8.32
CA THR A 208 3.54 -24.74 -9.57
C THR A 208 2.30 -23.96 -10.01
N SER A 209 1.61 -23.28 -9.09
CA SER A 209 0.41 -22.48 -9.35
C SER A 209 0.46 -21.18 -8.55
N ILE A 210 -0.23 -20.15 -9.06
CA ILE A 210 -0.38 -18.85 -8.43
C ILE A 210 -1.07 -18.95 -7.06
N GLU A 211 -1.89 -19.99 -6.84
CA GLU A 211 -2.53 -20.27 -5.55
C GLU A 211 -1.53 -20.50 -4.41
N ALA A 212 -0.26 -20.81 -4.72
CA ALA A 212 0.80 -20.92 -3.74
C ALA A 212 1.11 -19.57 -3.05
N PHE A 213 0.76 -18.45 -3.68
CA PHE A 213 0.96 -17.12 -3.12
C PHE A 213 -0.24 -16.78 -2.24
N SER A 214 -0.08 -16.94 -0.93
CA SER A 214 -1.11 -16.56 0.04
C SER A 214 -1.50 -15.09 -0.12
N SER A 215 -2.81 -14.81 0.03
CA SER A 215 -3.33 -13.46 0.19
C SER A 215 -2.67 -12.78 1.39
N ARG A 216 -2.65 -11.44 1.39
CA ARG A 216 -2.11 -10.67 2.51
C ARG A 216 -2.72 -11.12 3.85
N THR A 217 -1.86 -11.50 4.81
CA THR A 217 -2.26 -11.84 6.19
C THR A 217 -1.78 -10.82 7.21
N SER A 218 -0.78 -10.02 6.91
CA SER A 218 -0.23 -8.97 7.77
C SER A 218 -0.37 -7.58 7.15
N CYS A 219 -0.37 -6.54 8.00
CA CYS A 219 -0.44 -5.14 7.58
C CYS A 219 0.89 -4.55 7.08
N ASN A 220 1.89 -5.41 6.85
CA ASN A 220 3.24 -5.00 6.48
C ASN A 220 3.29 -4.71 4.97
N MET A 221 4.21 -3.83 4.56
CA MET A 221 4.49 -3.63 3.14
C MET A 221 5.10 -4.91 2.56
N ASN A 222 4.54 -5.36 1.44
CA ASN A 222 5.02 -6.53 0.72
C ASN A 222 5.64 -6.12 -0.61
N ILE A 223 6.95 -6.26 -0.70
CA ILE A 223 7.75 -6.00 -1.88
C ILE A 223 8.11 -7.33 -2.53
N ILE A 224 7.92 -7.45 -3.83
CA ILE A 224 8.26 -8.67 -4.55
C ILE A 224 8.98 -8.34 -5.85
N SER A 225 9.96 -9.16 -6.24
CA SER A 225 10.50 -9.13 -7.59
C SER A 225 10.07 -10.36 -8.38
N ILE A 226 9.70 -10.17 -9.64
CA ILE A 226 9.36 -11.23 -10.60
C ILE A 226 10.46 -11.25 -11.65
N TRP A 227 11.06 -12.40 -11.87
CA TRP A 227 12.08 -12.61 -12.90
C TRP A 227 11.51 -13.48 -14.01
N SER A 228 11.56 -13.00 -15.25
CA SER A 228 11.04 -13.66 -16.45
C SER A 228 11.68 -13.05 -17.69
N GLU A 229 11.97 -13.87 -18.70
CA GLU A 229 12.31 -13.35 -20.02
C GLU A 229 11.02 -12.92 -20.78
N ASP A 230 9.87 -13.50 -20.44
CA ASP A 230 8.54 -13.07 -20.87
C ASP A 230 8.00 -11.92 -19.99
N VAL A 231 8.32 -10.69 -20.38
CA VAL A 231 7.85 -9.45 -19.72
C VAL A 231 6.32 -9.37 -19.70
N GLY A 232 5.64 -9.88 -20.73
CA GLY A 232 4.17 -9.87 -20.81
C GLY A 232 3.56 -10.74 -19.71
N ARG A 233 4.06 -11.96 -19.56
CA ARG A 233 3.67 -12.88 -18.48
C ARG A 233 4.00 -12.32 -17.11
N ALA A 234 5.16 -11.68 -16.94
CA ALA A 234 5.56 -11.04 -15.69
C ALA A 234 4.62 -9.88 -15.31
N LYS A 235 4.27 -9.00 -16.28
CA LYS A 235 3.30 -7.92 -16.07
C LYS A 235 1.92 -8.47 -15.68
N TYR A 236 1.43 -9.49 -16.39
CA TYR A 236 0.16 -10.13 -16.06
C TYR A 236 0.17 -10.69 -14.63
N LEU A 237 1.21 -11.45 -14.26
CA LEU A 237 1.38 -11.96 -12.90
C LEU A 237 1.43 -10.84 -11.86
N ALA A 238 2.13 -9.74 -12.15
CA ALA A 238 2.18 -8.58 -11.28
C ALA A 238 0.78 -7.97 -11.04
N THR A 239 -0.09 -7.92 -12.04
CA THR A 239 -1.46 -7.37 -11.85
C THR A 239 -2.31 -8.20 -10.90
N ILE A 240 -2.21 -9.53 -10.95
CA ILE A 240 -3.04 -10.44 -10.16
C ILE A 240 -2.50 -10.67 -8.74
N LEU A 241 -1.20 -10.46 -8.51
CA LEU A 241 -0.59 -10.65 -7.19
C LEU A 241 -1.09 -9.60 -6.18
N ASP A 242 -1.48 -10.06 -5.01
CA ASP A 242 -1.92 -9.23 -3.87
C ASP A 242 -0.69 -8.68 -3.11
N ARG A 243 0.08 -7.80 -3.77
CA ARG A 243 1.35 -7.21 -3.30
C ARG A 243 1.38 -5.70 -3.57
N ASP A 244 2.12 -4.96 -2.75
CA ASP A 244 2.16 -3.49 -2.79
C ASP A 244 3.09 -2.97 -3.86
N VAL A 245 4.31 -3.49 -3.88
CA VAL A 245 5.38 -3.02 -4.76
C VAL A 245 5.96 -4.23 -5.46
N ILE A 246 5.90 -4.23 -6.78
CA ILE A 246 6.28 -5.35 -7.62
C ILE A 246 7.34 -4.86 -8.60
N PHE A 247 8.52 -5.45 -8.55
CA PHE A 247 9.60 -5.21 -9.49
C PHE A 247 9.62 -6.33 -10.54
N ILE A 248 9.89 -6.00 -11.80
CA ILE A 248 10.05 -6.97 -12.89
C ILE A 248 11.50 -6.91 -13.39
N ASN A 249 12.18 -8.05 -13.34
CA ASN A 249 13.59 -8.25 -13.71
C ASN A 249 14.60 -7.33 -13.00
N MET A 250 14.22 -6.88 -11.81
CA MET A 250 15.01 -6.06 -10.91
C MET A 250 14.46 -6.25 -9.49
N HIS A 251 15.14 -5.73 -8.47
CA HIS A 251 14.62 -5.77 -7.11
C HIS A 251 15.12 -4.55 -6.34
N MET A 252 14.20 -3.81 -5.71
CA MET A 252 14.54 -2.68 -4.83
C MET A 252 15.44 -1.61 -5.45
N ASP A 253 15.45 -1.55 -6.77
CA ASP A 253 16.23 -0.62 -7.54
C ASP A 253 15.29 0.49 -8.03
N LEU A 254 15.53 1.69 -7.54
CA LEU A 254 14.61 2.82 -7.63
C LEU A 254 15.18 3.96 -8.49
N TYR A 255 16.10 3.62 -9.43
CA TYR A 255 16.83 4.52 -10.34
C TYR A 255 16.14 5.86 -10.63
N GLY A 256 16.90 6.96 -10.54
CA GLY A 256 16.46 8.31 -10.88
C GLY A 256 15.86 9.08 -9.71
N GLY A 257 15.68 8.47 -8.54
CA GLY A 257 15.24 9.16 -7.33
C GLY A 257 13.86 9.81 -7.44
N VAL A 258 12.99 9.27 -8.29
CA VAL A 258 11.65 9.84 -8.59
C VAL A 258 10.53 9.11 -7.84
N MET A 259 10.67 7.80 -7.64
CA MET A 259 9.59 6.96 -7.11
C MET A 259 9.57 6.94 -5.58
N LEU A 260 8.41 7.03 -4.93
CA LEU A 260 8.32 6.82 -3.48
C LEU A 260 7.71 5.46 -3.16
N LEU A 261 8.34 4.74 -2.22
CA LEU A 261 7.71 3.58 -1.63
C LEU A 261 6.53 4.05 -0.78
N PRO A 262 5.31 3.48 -0.95
CA PRO A 262 4.08 4.02 -0.36
C PRO A 262 3.89 3.67 1.13
N TRP A 263 4.95 3.78 1.92
CA TRP A 263 5.02 3.37 3.32
C TRP A 263 3.94 3.99 4.18
N LEU A 264 3.78 5.32 4.12
CA LEU A 264 2.75 6.00 4.90
C LEU A 264 1.34 5.55 4.52
N LYS A 265 1.10 5.32 3.22
CA LYS A 265 -0.23 5.00 2.72
C LYS A 265 -0.64 3.57 3.07
N ILE A 266 0.32 2.66 3.18
CA ILE A 266 0.11 1.28 3.61
C ILE A 266 0.12 1.21 5.15
N VAL A 267 1.20 1.61 5.81
CA VAL A 267 1.41 1.40 7.25
C VAL A 267 0.55 2.31 8.12
N ASP A 268 0.54 3.63 7.90
CA ASP A 268 -0.19 4.56 8.78
C ASP A 268 -1.71 4.37 8.67
N LYS A 269 -2.19 4.03 7.46
CA LYS A 269 -3.62 3.78 7.23
C LYS A 269 -4.07 2.36 7.60
N LEU A 270 -3.18 1.36 7.67
CA LEU A 270 -3.54 0.00 8.13
C LEU A 270 -3.37 -0.18 9.65
N HIS A 271 -2.34 0.40 10.27
CA HIS A 271 -2.01 0.09 11.67
C HIS A 271 -2.78 0.87 12.72
N LYS A 272 -3.31 2.07 12.44
CA LYS A 272 -3.95 2.86 13.48
C LYS A 272 -5.46 2.64 13.63
N ARG A 273 -6.21 2.21 12.59
CA ARG A 273 -7.67 2.49 12.57
C ARG A 273 -8.59 1.49 11.88
N PHE A 274 -8.10 0.51 11.12
CA PHE A 274 -8.93 -0.55 10.56
C PHE A 274 -8.58 -1.85 11.27
N LYS A 275 -9.41 -2.23 12.23
CA LYS A 275 -9.19 -3.44 13.02
C LYS A 275 -9.22 -4.67 12.10
N THR A 276 -8.19 -5.50 12.17
CA THR A 276 -8.18 -6.85 11.59
C THR A 276 -8.85 -7.87 12.50
N SER A 277 -9.21 -7.47 13.73
CA SER A 277 -9.88 -8.31 14.73
C SER A 277 -10.97 -7.53 15.48
N PHE A 278 -12.07 -8.22 15.76
CA PHE A 278 -13.23 -7.67 16.47
C PHE A 278 -12.96 -7.63 18.00
N ASN A 279 -13.39 -6.56 18.68
CA ASN A 279 -13.32 -6.47 20.15
C ASN A 279 -14.71 -6.82 20.73
N ASP A 280 -14.76 -7.72 21.70
CA ASP A 280 -15.99 -8.45 22.06
C ASP A 280 -17.01 -7.69 22.93
N SER A 281 -16.87 -6.37 23.09
CA SER A 281 -17.71 -5.59 23.99
C SER A 281 -18.79 -4.79 23.25
N ILE A 282 -19.87 -5.44 22.84
CA ILE A 282 -21.13 -4.76 22.50
C ILE A 282 -22.08 -4.89 23.70
N GLN A 283 -22.44 -3.76 24.30
CA GLN A 283 -23.42 -3.76 25.38
C GLN A 283 -24.84 -3.89 24.82
N PRO A 284 -25.70 -4.68 25.47
CA PRO A 284 -27.11 -4.74 25.09
C PRO A 284 -27.77 -3.38 25.34
N SER A 285 -28.69 -3.00 24.47
CA SER A 285 -29.52 -1.82 24.68
C SER A 285 -30.47 -2.02 25.87
N LYS A 286 -30.77 -0.92 26.57
CA LYS A 286 -31.74 -0.90 27.69
C LYS A 286 -33.19 -1.14 27.23
N ASN A 287 -33.48 -0.92 25.94
CA ASN A 287 -34.82 -0.98 25.36
C ASN A 287 -35.00 -2.19 24.44
N GLU A 288 -34.13 -3.19 24.54
CA GLU A 288 -34.25 -4.42 23.76
C GLU A 288 -35.51 -5.22 24.15
N ILE A 289 -36.19 -5.73 23.13
CA ILE A 289 -37.41 -6.51 23.24
C ILE A 289 -37.14 -7.87 22.62
N ASN A 290 -37.49 -8.94 23.32
CA ASN A 290 -37.51 -10.27 22.74
C ASN A 290 -38.83 -10.48 22.00
N LEU A 291 -38.78 -10.92 20.74
CA LEU A 291 -39.99 -11.22 19.94
C LEU A 291 -40.95 -12.18 20.65
N SER A 292 -40.43 -13.12 21.46
CA SER A 292 -41.24 -14.07 22.22
C SER A 292 -42.13 -13.41 23.28
N ASN A 293 -41.79 -12.19 23.69
CA ASN A 293 -42.42 -11.49 24.82
C ASN A 293 -43.38 -10.39 24.35
N ILE A 294 -43.63 -10.28 23.05
CA ILE A 294 -44.51 -9.25 22.51
C ILE A 294 -45.97 -9.75 22.52
N PRO A 295 -46.92 -8.99 23.11
CA PRO A 295 -48.33 -9.34 23.06
C PRO A 295 -48.81 -9.45 21.61
N SER A 296 -49.60 -10.49 21.31
CA SER A 296 -50.19 -10.80 19.99
C SER A 296 -50.97 -9.64 19.36
N ASN A 297 -51.33 -8.63 20.15
CA ASN A 297 -52.18 -7.50 19.76
C ASN A 297 -51.34 -6.29 19.29
N THR A 298 -50.01 -6.42 19.27
CA THR A 298 -49.09 -5.34 18.88
C THR A 298 -48.80 -5.43 17.38
N THR A 299 -49.36 -4.51 16.59
CA THR A 299 -49.12 -4.44 15.14
C THR A 299 -47.86 -3.63 14.83
N PHE A 300 -46.89 -4.27 14.17
CA PHE A 300 -45.71 -3.61 13.58
C PHE A 300 -45.85 -3.59 12.06
N THR A 301 -45.27 -2.57 11.43
CA THR A 301 -45.32 -2.42 9.98
C THR A 301 -44.36 -3.37 9.27
N SER A 302 -43.18 -3.62 9.87
CA SER A 302 -42.17 -4.55 9.35
C SER A 302 -41.18 -4.97 10.44
N ILE A 303 -40.45 -6.05 10.17
CA ILE A 303 -39.32 -6.53 10.98
C ILE A 303 -38.09 -6.55 10.07
N HIS A 304 -37.04 -5.82 10.44
CA HIS A 304 -35.76 -5.83 9.75
C HIS A 304 -34.73 -6.59 10.58
N ASN A 305 -34.32 -7.71 10.03
CA ASN A 305 -33.25 -8.55 10.54
C ASN A 305 -31.89 -7.96 10.14
N LEU A 306 -30.80 -8.59 10.58
CA LEU A 306 -29.46 -8.27 10.07
C LEU A 306 -29.31 -8.81 8.65
N PHE A 307 -28.41 -8.25 7.85
CA PHE A 307 -28.16 -8.74 6.49
C PHE A 307 -26.65 -8.97 6.29
N TYR A 308 -26.25 -10.22 6.10
CA TYR A 308 -24.88 -10.61 5.77
C TYR A 308 -24.88 -12.00 5.13
N ASP A 309 -23.79 -12.38 4.46
CA ASP A 309 -23.70 -13.60 3.65
C ASP A 309 -24.75 -13.63 2.51
N GLY A 310 -25.18 -12.44 2.06
CA GLY A 310 -26.18 -12.28 0.99
C GLY A 310 -27.61 -12.66 1.38
N LYS A 311 -27.91 -12.78 2.69
CA LYS A 311 -29.23 -13.17 3.21
C LYS A 311 -29.57 -12.48 4.53
N TRP A 312 -30.84 -12.51 4.87
CA TRP A 312 -31.35 -12.04 6.15
C TRP A 312 -31.02 -13.00 7.30
N GLN A 313 -30.61 -12.46 8.43
CA GLN A 313 -30.08 -13.18 9.58
C GLN A 313 -30.78 -12.70 10.85
N LYS A 314 -31.42 -13.62 11.58
CA LYS A 314 -32.00 -13.29 12.88
C LYS A 314 -30.87 -12.99 13.87
N PRO A 315 -31.02 -11.99 14.75
CA PRO A 315 -30.00 -11.69 15.76
C PRO A 315 -29.82 -12.89 16.69
N VAL A 316 -28.59 -13.18 17.09
CA VAL A 316 -28.24 -14.37 17.89
C VAL A 316 -29.08 -14.48 19.18
N LYS A 317 -29.31 -13.35 19.85
CA LYS A 317 -30.13 -13.30 21.08
C LYS A 317 -31.64 -13.20 20.83
N GLY A 318 -32.08 -13.07 19.57
CA GLY A 318 -33.49 -12.86 19.23
C GLY A 318 -34.05 -11.52 19.73
N THR A 319 -33.18 -10.54 20.03
CA THR A 319 -33.58 -9.24 20.56
C THR A 319 -33.65 -8.17 19.47
N TYR A 320 -34.59 -7.25 19.64
CA TYR A 320 -34.91 -6.19 18.69
C TYR A 320 -35.15 -4.88 19.43
N TRP A 321 -35.00 -3.75 18.74
CA TRP A 321 -35.39 -2.43 19.21
C TRP A 321 -36.47 -1.84 18.30
N LYS A 322 -37.31 -0.96 18.85
CA LYS A 322 -38.46 -0.39 18.15
C LYS A 322 -38.20 1.04 17.74
N HIS A 323 -38.44 1.35 16.46
CA HIS A 323 -38.41 2.72 15.96
C HIS A 323 -39.38 2.90 14.80
N ASN A 324 -40.17 3.97 14.81
CA ASN A 324 -41.18 4.27 13.77
C ASN A 324 -42.12 3.09 13.41
N LYS A 325 -42.56 2.32 14.42
CA LYS A 325 -43.39 1.10 14.27
C LYS A 325 -42.71 -0.07 13.52
N ILE A 326 -41.42 0.02 13.30
CA ILE A 326 -40.58 -1.04 12.73
C ILE A 326 -39.75 -1.67 13.86
N LEU A 327 -39.59 -2.99 13.81
CA LEU A 327 -38.66 -3.71 14.68
C LEU A 327 -37.34 -3.92 13.95
N TRP A 328 -36.25 -3.57 14.61
CA TRP A 328 -34.90 -3.65 14.08
C TRP A 328 -34.10 -4.61 14.94
N ALA A 329 -33.36 -5.53 14.33
CA ALA A 329 -32.53 -6.48 15.06
C ALA A 329 -31.50 -5.73 15.92
N SER A 330 -31.26 -6.22 17.14
CA SER A 330 -30.19 -5.76 18.00
C SER A 330 -28.95 -6.63 17.78
N THR A 331 -27.90 -6.02 17.24
CA THR A 331 -26.64 -6.71 16.92
C THR A 331 -25.88 -7.08 18.18
N THR A 332 -25.48 -8.35 18.32
CA THR A 332 -24.56 -8.81 19.36
C THR A 332 -23.10 -8.87 18.87
N SER A 333 -22.16 -9.10 19.79
CA SER A 333 -20.74 -9.34 19.44
C SER A 333 -20.57 -10.50 18.45
N ASP A 334 -21.34 -11.58 18.62
CA ASP A 334 -21.29 -12.74 17.72
C ASP A 334 -21.85 -12.39 16.33
N ASP A 335 -22.97 -11.67 16.26
CA ASP A 335 -23.55 -11.19 15.01
C ASP A 335 -22.56 -10.29 14.25
N ALA A 336 -21.92 -9.35 14.95
CA ALA A 336 -20.95 -8.44 14.36
C ALA A 336 -19.71 -9.19 13.84
N ARG A 337 -19.23 -10.20 14.57
CA ARG A 337 -18.12 -11.06 14.14
C ARG A 337 -18.48 -11.85 12.88
N MET A 338 -19.67 -12.47 12.84
CA MET A 338 -20.14 -13.22 11.68
C MET A 338 -20.31 -12.32 10.45
N CYS A 339 -20.87 -11.13 10.65
CA CYS A 339 -21.01 -10.11 9.61
C CYS A 339 -19.65 -9.64 9.08
N PHE A 340 -18.68 -9.40 9.96
CA PHE A 340 -17.32 -9.01 9.56
C PHE A 340 -16.63 -10.11 8.73
N ASN A 341 -16.74 -11.38 9.15
CA ASN A 341 -16.21 -12.51 8.38
C ASN A 341 -16.88 -12.61 7.00
N SER A 342 -18.20 -12.42 6.93
CA SER A 342 -18.93 -12.31 5.66
C SER A 342 -18.37 -11.20 4.77
N ALA A 343 -18.09 -10.02 5.35
CA ALA A 343 -17.50 -8.90 4.62
C ALA A 343 -16.10 -9.20 4.07
N ILE A 344 -15.29 -9.95 4.81
CA ILE A 344 -13.96 -10.40 4.38
C ILE A 344 -14.07 -11.40 3.21
N GLU A 345 -14.99 -12.36 3.27
CA GLU A 345 -15.21 -13.30 2.16
C GLU A 345 -15.77 -12.60 0.91
N GLY A 346 -16.71 -11.66 1.10
CA GLY A 346 -17.22 -10.83 0.03
C GLY A 346 -16.11 -10.01 -0.66
N LEU A 347 -15.23 -9.40 0.14
CA LEU A 347 -14.06 -8.65 -0.36
C LEU A 347 -13.14 -9.52 -1.22
N LYS A 348 -12.84 -10.76 -0.79
CA LYS A 348 -11.97 -11.68 -1.55
C LYS A 348 -12.47 -11.91 -2.97
N THR A 349 -13.79 -12.00 -3.15
CA THR A 349 -14.41 -12.15 -4.48
C THR A 349 -14.42 -10.80 -5.20
N TRP A 350 -14.93 -9.76 -4.55
CA TRP A 350 -15.20 -8.46 -5.17
C TRP A 350 -13.95 -7.74 -5.69
N LYS A 351 -12.83 -7.88 -4.97
CA LYS A 351 -11.56 -7.26 -5.37
C LYS A 351 -10.97 -7.82 -6.67
N THR A 352 -11.40 -9.01 -7.09
CA THR A 352 -10.92 -9.66 -8.33
C THR A 352 -11.59 -9.14 -9.59
N TYR A 353 -12.77 -8.51 -9.45
CA TYR A 353 -13.49 -7.97 -10.61
C TYR A 353 -12.77 -6.73 -11.14
N SER A 354 -12.81 -6.49 -12.44
CA SER A 354 -12.30 -5.22 -12.99
C SER A 354 -13.19 -4.05 -12.54
N VAL A 355 -12.64 -2.83 -12.55
CA VAL A 355 -13.42 -1.62 -12.27
C VAL A 355 -14.64 -1.54 -13.19
N ASP A 356 -14.46 -1.79 -14.49
CA ASP A 356 -15.54 -1.78 -15.48
C ASP A 356 -16.66 -2.79 -15.14
N THR A 357 -16.27 -3.99 -14.69
CA THR A 357 -17.24 -5.00 -14.25
C THR A 357 -18.03 -4.50 -13.05
N ARG A 358 -17.35 -3.90 -12.06
CA ARG A 358 -18.01 -3.32 -10.88
C ARG A 358 -18.94 -2.18 -11.26
N ILE A 359 -18.51 -1.27 -12.14
CA ILE A 359 -19.35 -0.16 -12.66
C ILE A 359 -20.59 -0.72 -13.36
N SER A 360 -20.45 -1.73 -14.21
CA SER A 360 -21.58 -2.35 -14.91
C SER A 360 -22.62 -2.91 -13.92
N ILE A 361 -22.16 -3.62 -12.88
CA ILE A 361 -23.03 -4.14 -11.81
C ILE A 361 -23.70 -2.98 -11.06
N MET A 362 -22.98 -1.90 -10.74
CA MET A 362 -23.55 -0.72 -10.07
C MET A 362 -24.59 0.01 -10.92
N VAL A 363 -24.41 0.09 -12.24
CA VAL A 363 -25.40 0.66 -13.17
C VAL A 363 -26.69 -0.18 -13.18
N GLN A 364 -26.58 -1.51 -13.19
CA GLN A 364 -27.74 -2.42 -13.10
C GLN A 364 -28.46 -2.27 -11.76
N LEU A 365 -27.71 -2.20 -10.66
CA LEU A 365 -28.23 -1.96 -9.32
C LEU A 365 -29.00 -0.64 -9.24
N LEU A 366 -28.41 0.47 -9.71
CA LEU A 366 -29.06 1.78 -9.71
C LEU A 366 -30.33 1.80 -10.55
N THR A 367 -30.32 1.14 -11.71
CA THR A 367 -31.50 1.02 -12.56
C THR A 367 -32.65 0.34 -11.83
N THR A 368 -32.36 -0.70 -11.04
CA THR A 368 -33.37 -1.41 -10.24
C THR A 368 -33.83 -0.58 -9.05
N LEU A 369 -32.91 0.10 -8.36
CA LEU A 369 -33.22 0.95 -7.19
C LEU A 369 -34.10 2.15 -7.53
N LYS A 370 -34.09 2.66 -8.77
CA LYS A 370 -34.93 3.79 -9.21
C LYS A 370 -36.42 3.59 -9.01
N TYR A 371 -36.87 2.34 -9.02
CA TYR A 371 -38.28 2.02 -8.76
C TYR A 371 -38.66 2.15 -7.28
N TYR A 372 -37.68 2.12 -6.38
CA TYR A 372 -37.87 2.06 -4.93
C TYR A 372 -37.38 3.32 -4.20
N SER A 373 -36.45 4.08 -4.77
CA SER A 373 -35.89 5.30 -4.18
C SER A 373 -35.79 6.44 -5.20
N LYS A 374 -36.11 7.66 -4.73
CA LYS A 374 -35.92 8.91 -5.49
C LYS A 374 -34.57 9.58 -5.20
N SER A 375 -33.78 9.05 -4.26
CA SER A 375 -32.56 9.67 -3.72
C SER A 375 -31.28 9.21 -4.43
N LEU A 376 -31.37 8.80 -5.70
CA LEU A 376 -30.27 8.17 -6.44
C LEU A 376 -29.53 9.10 -7.40
N ARG A 377 -29.99 10.34 -7.59
CA ARG A 377 -29.45 11.28 -8.60
C ARG A 377 -27.94 11.49 -8.47
N GLY A 378 -27.43 11.67 -7.25
CA GLY A 378 -26.01 11.82 -7.00
C GLY A 378 -25.21 10.56 -7.34
N ALA A 379 -25.76 9.39 -7.04
CA ALA A 379 -25.13 8.09 -7.32
C ALA A 379 -25.10 7.78 -8.83
N GLU A 380 -26.10 8.21 -9.59
CA GLU A 380 -26.13 8.09 -11.05
C GLU A 380 -25.07 8.95 -11.73
N ASN A 381 -24.92 10.20 -11.28
CA ASN A 381 -23.88 11.09 -11.80
C ASN A 381 -22.48 10.52 -11.59
N LEU A 382 -22.28 9.76 -10.51
CA LEU A 382 -21.01 9.12 -10.18
C LEU A 382 -20.57 8.11 -11.24
N MET A 383 -21.51 7.32 -11.78
CA MET A 383 -21.21 6.26 -12.76
C MET A 383 -20.62 6.77 -14.08
N ARG A 384 -20.71 8.08 -14.33
CA ARG A 384 -20.18 8.74 -15.54
C ARG A 384 -18.82 9.39 -15.32
N SER A 385 -18.25 9.27 -14.12
CA SER A 385 -16.97 9.91 -13.79
C SER A 385 -15.79 9.05 -14.26
N PRO A 386 -14.80 9.62 -15.00
CA PRO A 386 -13.64 8.87 -15.46
C PRO A 386 -12.65 8.50 -14.33
N GLN A 387 -12.77 9.13 -13.16
CA GLN A 387 -11.80 9.07 -12.04
C GLN A 387 -11.65 7.70 -11.36
N PHE A 388 -12.42 6.69 -11.78
CA PHE A 388 -12.33 5.34 -11.22
C PHE A 388 -11.38 4.42 -11.99
N ASN A 389 -10.92 4.83 -13.18
CA ASN A 389 -10.02 4.06 -14.06
C ASN A 389 -8.61 4.67 -14.16
N ASP A 390 -8.18 5.45 -13.16
CA ASP A 390 -6.87 6.11 -13.16
C ASP A 390 -5.74 5.09 -12.90
N ILE A 391 -5.32 4.40 -13.95
CA ILE A 391 -3.99 3.76 -14.02
C ILE A 391 -3.06 4.82 -14.60
N SER A 392 -2.11 5.30 -13.80
CA SER A 392 -1.07 6.20 -14.30
C SER A 392 0.16 5.40 -14.71
N LEU A 393 0.68 5.73 -15.89
CA LEU A 393 1.95 5.23 -16.41
C LEU A 393 2.96 6.37 -16.26
N LEU A 394 3.93 6.17 -15.39
CA LEU A 394 5.04 7.10 -15.20
C LEU A 394 6.29 6.49 -15.82
N TYR A 395 6.97 7.27 -16.64
CA TYR A 395 8.29 6.95 -17.14
C TYR A 395 9.31 7.75 -16.33
N SER A 396 10.42 7.12 -15.91
CA SER A 396 11.50 7.89 -15.30
C SER A 396 12.08 8.86 -16.34
N GLN A 397 12.59 10.02 -15.90
CA GLN A 397 13.12 11.05 -16.80
C GLN A 397 14.23 10.56 -17.75
N ASN A 398 14.86 9.43 -17.42
CA ASN A 398 15.91 8.79 -18.23
C ASN A 398 15.40 7.59 -19.06
N ASP A 399 14.08 7.37 -19.14
CA ASP A 399 13.41 6.23 -19.76
C ASP A 399 13.95 4.86 -19.30
N ARG A 400 14.55 4.82 -18.11
CA ARG A 400 15.12 3.58 -17.55
C ARG A 400 14.06 2.72 -16.87
N LEU A 401 13.02 3.35 -16.32
CA LEU A 401 11.96 2.68 -15.58
C LEU A 401 10.59 3.00 -16.19
N GLU A 402 9.79 1.95 -16.33
CA GLU A 402 8.34 2.04 -16.48
C GLU A 402 7.72 1.76 -15.11
N VAL A 403 6.95 2.71 -14.60
CA VAL A 403 6.22 2.58 -13.34
C VAL A 403 4.73 2.63 -13.64
N ILE A 404 4.07 1.50 -13.47
CA ILE A 404 2.61 1.39 -13.51
C ILE A 404 2.10 1.62 -12.09
N GLN A 405 1.45 2.75 -11.86
CA GLN A 405 0.75 2.99 -10.60
C GLN A 405 -0.70 2.57 -10.76
N ASN A 406 -1.07 1.60 -9.95
CA ASN A 406 -2.43 1.09 -9.83
C ASN A 406 -2.89 1.26 -8.39
N ARG A 407 -4.15 0.93 -8.12
CA ARG A 407 -4.73 0.95 -6.78
C ARG A 407 -5.49 -0.33 -6.52
N ILE A 408 -5.35 -0.84 -5.30
CA ILE A 408 -6.10 -1.99 -4.81
C ILE A 408 -7.13 -1.54 -3.78
N PRO A 409 -8.22 -2.29 -3.58
CA PRO A 409 -9.20 -1.97 -2.55
C PRO A 409 -8.56 -1.92 -1.16
N ARG A 410 -9.03 -1.00 -0.33
CA ARG A 410 -8.58 -0.86 1.05
C ARG A 410 -9.02 -2.02 1.93
N GLY A 411 -10.24 -2.53 1.75
CA GLY A 411 -10.75 -3.66 2.50
C GLY A 411 -12.24 -3.57 2.83
N VAL A 412 -12.59 -3.90 4.08
CA VAL A 412 -13.95 -3.75 4.61
C VAL A 412 -14.12 -2.31 5.11
N ILE A 413 -15.11 -1.60 4.57
CA ILE A 413 -15.42 -0.21 4.93
C ILE A 413 -16.72 -0.13 5.72
N ILE A 414 -16.72 0.60 6.83
CA ILE A 414 -17.93 0.89 7.60
C ILE A 414 -18.62 2.13 7.03
N LEU A 415 -19.95 2.10 6.92
CA LEU A 415 -20.75 3.21 6.39
C LEU A 415 -21.95 3.46 7.31
N LYS A 416 -22.23 4.74 7.59
CA LYS A 416 -23.38 5.17 8.40
C LYS A 416 -23.72 6.60 7.99
N GLU A 417 -24.90 6.82 7.44
CA GLU A 417 -25.29 8.15 6.96
C GLU A 417 -26.67 8.54 7.45
N ARG A 418 -26.88 9.83 7.67
CA ARG A 418 -28.20 10.34 8.12
C ARG A 418 -29.23 10.32 7.01
N THR A 419 -28.81 10.58 5.78
CA THR A 419 -29.71 10.70 4.62
C THR A 419 -29.43 9.60 3.61
N GLU A 420 -30.51 9.15 2.98
CA GLU A 420 -30.45 8.10 1.95
C GLU A 420 -29.62 8.53 0.73
N GLU A 421 -29.66 9.80 0.35
CA GLU A 421 -28.87 10.34 -0.77
C GLU A 421 -27.37 10.20 -0.52
N ILE A 422 -26.88 10.62 0.66
CA ILE A 422 -25.46 10.51 1.00
C ILE A 422 -25.06 9.05 1.15
N LEU A 423 -25.94 8.22 1.73
CA LEU A 423 -25.74 6.79 1.89
C LEU A 423 -25.44 6.13 0.54
N PHE A 424 -26.30 6.34 -0.47
CA PHE A 424 -26.11 5.72 -1.78
C PHE A 424 -24.89 6.27 -2.51
N VAL A 425 -24.62 7.58 -2.45
CA VAL A 425 -23.43 8.17 -3.08
C VAL A 425 -22.15 7.55 -2.51
N ARG A 426 -22.03 7.47 -1.18
CA ARG A 426 -20.84 6.90 -0.53
C ARG A 426 -20.77 5.38 -0.76
N LEU A 427 -21.89 4.67 -0.68
CA LEU A 427 -21.97 3.24 -0.99
C LEU A 427 -21.41 2.94 -2.38
N MET A 428 -21.85 3.67 -3.41
CA MET A 428 -21.35 3.45 -4.78
C MET A 428 -19.85 3.71 -4.89
N LYS A 429 -19.32 4.76 -4.23
CA LYS A 429 -17.87 5.02 -4.20
C LYS A 429 -17.10 3.84 -3.59
N ILE A 430 -17.56 3.32 -2.46
CA ILE A 430 -16.94 2.18 -1.77
C ILE A 430 -16.91 0.95 -2.69
N LEU A 431 -18.05 0.63 -3.30
CA LEU A 431 -18.21 -0.56 -4.12
C LEU A 431 -17.42 -0.48 -5.43
N ILE A 432 -17.42 0.66 -6.13
CA ILE A 432 -16.62 0.84 -7.35
C ILE A 432 -15.12 0.72 -7.05
N SER A 433 -14.66 1.25 -5.92
CA SER A 433 -13.28 1.09 -5.42
C SER A 433 -12.92 -0.37 -5.05
N GLY A 434 -13.86 -1.32 -5.16
CA GLY A 434 -13.63 -2.75 -4.96
C GLY A 434 -13.64 -3.20 -3.50
N ASN A 435 -14.10 -2.33 -2.59
CA ASN A 435 -14.23 -2.64 -1.17
C ASN A 435 -15.54 -3.37 -0.88
N SER A 436 -15.58 -4.16 0.20
CA SER A 436 -16.84 -4.58 0.81
C SER A 436 -17.26 -3.57 1.88
N VAL A 437 -18.54 -3.59 2.25
CA VAL A 437 -19.13 -2.59 3.14
C VAL A 437 -20.00 -3.24 4.23
N ILE A 438 -19.93 -2.67 5.43
CA ILE A 438 -20.88 -2.92 6.51
C ILE A 438 -21.58 -1.60 6.82
N VAL A 439 -22.89 -1.55 6.59
CA VAL A 439 -23.72 -0.40 6.90
C VAL A 439 -24.28 -0.51 8.31
N LEU A 440 -24.02 0.49 9.14
CA LEU A 440 -24.58 0.59 10.48
C LEU A 440 -25.87 1.40 10.45
N THR A 441 -26.91 0.91 11.12
CA THR A 441 -28.21 1.57 11.26
C THR A 441 -28.59 1.72 12.74
N ASP A 442 -28.96 2.94 13.11
CA ASP A 442 -29.58 3.34 14.36
C ASP A 442 -30.82 4.21 14.09
N ALA A 443 -31.45 4.74 15.14
CA ALA A 443 -32.64 5.58 15.03
C ALA A 443 -32.44 6.91 14.25
N ASN A 444 -31.20 7.37 14.09
CA ASN A 444 -30.87 8.67 13.49
C ASN A 444 -30.17 8.54 12.13
N SER A 445 -30.13 7.33 11.57
CA SER A 445 -29.43 7.02 10.33
C SER A 445 -30.35 6.36 9.32
N SER A 446 -30.01 6.54 8.05
CA SER A 446 -30.63 5.85 6.93
C SER A 446 -30.18 4.39 6.90
N SER A 447 -31.05 3.52 6.40
CA SER A 447 -30.81 2.08 6.36
C SER A 447 -30.87 1.53 4.94
N LEU A 448 -30.04 0.52 4.67
CA LEU A 448 -30.15 -0.29 3.46
C LEU A 448 -31.13 -1.46 3.58
N ALA A 449 -31.71 -1.70 4.76
CA ALA A 449 -32.62 -2.83 4.98
C ALA A 449 -33.73 -2.93 3.92
N PRO A 450 -34.43 -1.85 3.51
CA PRO A 450 -35.46 -1.94 2.46
C PRO A 450 -34.96 -2.37 1.08
N TYR A 451 -33.65 -2.34 0.85
CA TYR A 451 -33.02 -2.56 -0.46
C TYR A 451 -32.17 -3.84 -0.52
N CYS A 452 -32.02 -4.56 0.59
CA CYS A 452 -31.09 -5.69 0.69
C CYS A 452 -31.32 -6.77 -0.38
N ASP A 453 -32.57 -7.12 -0.66
CA ASP A 453 -32.91 -8.12 -1.68
C ASP A 453 -32.52 -7.67 -3.10
N ILE A 454 -32.49 -6.36 -3.35
CA ILE A 454 -32.13 -5.78 -4.66
C ILE A 454 -30.63 -5.98 -4.94
N PHE A 455 -29.77 -5.92 -3.94
CA PHE A 455 -28.34 -6.19 -4.12
C PHE A 455 -28.12 -7.63 -4.60
N SER A 456 -28.83 -8.60 -4.03
CA SER A 456 -28.79 -9.99 -4.47
C SER A 456 -29.29 -10.15 -5.92
N LEU A 457 -30.39 -9.47 -6.28
CA LEU A 457 -30.92 -9.47 -7.65
C LEU A 457 -29.95 -8.85 -8.66
N ALA A 458 -29.25 -7.79 -8.27
CA ALA A 458 -28.25 -7.10 -9.09
C ALA A 458 -26.92 -7.86 -9.20
N LYS A 459 -26.85 -9.12 -8.72
CA LYS A 459 -25.65 -9.97 -8.74
C LYS A 459 -24.47 -9.39 -7.97
N VAL A 460 -24.72 -8.55 -6.97
CA VAL A 460 -23.70 -8.17 -6.01
C VAL A 460 -23.33 -9.43 -5.20
N PRO A 461 -22.05 -9.86 -5.16
CA PRO A 461 -21.68 -11.08 -4.47
C PRO A 461 -22.04 -11.04 -2.98
N ARG A 462 -22.35 -12.22 -2.42
CA ARG A 462 -22.61 -12.37 -0.98
C ARG A 462 -21.48 -11.78 -0.14
N GLY A 463 -21.86 -11.09 0.93
CA GLY A 463 -20.91 -10.44 1.83
C GLY A 463 -20.28 -9.16 1.30
N VAL A 464 -20.54 -8.73 0.07
CA VAL A 464 -20.02 -7.42 -0.41
C VAL A 464 -20.76 -6.26 0.25
N VAL A 465 -22.07 -6.39 0.44
CA VAL A 465 -22.90 -5.44 1.19
C VAL A 465 -23.49 -6.16 2.39
N ASN A 466 -23.29 -5.59 3.57
CA ASN A 466 -23.79 -6.12 4.83
C ASN A 466 -24.45 -4.99 5.62
N VAL A 467 -25.43 -5.32 6.46
CA VAL A 467 -26.18 -4.36 7.28
C VAL A 467 -26.28 -4.89 8.70
N LEU A 468 -25.86 -4.05 9.65
CA LEU A 468 -26.04 -4.26 11.08
C LEU A 468 -26.90 -3.13 11.65
N SER A 469 -27.77 -3.48 12.58
CA SER A 469 -28.59 -2.49 13.28
C SER A 469 -28.41 -2.58 14.79
N ASN A 470 -28.43 -1.43 15.46
CA ASN A 470 -28.54 -1.36 16.91
C ASN A 470 -29.14 -0.01 17.30
N GLU A 471 -29.86 0.06 18.43
CA GLU A 471 -30.42 1.34 18.90
C GLU A 471 -29.32 2.37 19.15
N ASN A 472 -28.18 1.90 19.69
CA ASN A 472 -26.96 2.67 19.85
C ASN A 472 -25.80 1.94 19.15
N THR A 473 -25.21 2.57 18.14
CA THR A 473 -24.08 2.00 17.40
C THR A 473 -22.72 2.39 17.94
N SER A 474 -22.60 3.17 19.03
CA SER A 474 -21.29 3.62 19.53
C SER A 474 -20.32 2.45 19.81
N ASP A 475 -20.80 1.37 20.43
CA ASP A 475 -19.97 0.18 20.68
C ASP A 475 -19.57 -0.53 19.38
N LEU A 476 -20.48 -0.57 18.39
CA LEU A 476 -20.20 -1.11 17.05
C LEU A 476 -19.16 -0.26 16.32
N GLU A 477 -19.28 1.07 16.40
CA GLU A 477 -18.32 2.02 15.82
C GLU A 477 -16.94 1.83 16.45
N MET A 478 -16.83 1.77 17.77
CA MET A 478 -15.56 1.51 18.45
C MET A 478 -14.99 0.12 18.12
N SER A 479 -15.85 -0.87 17.90
CA SER A 479 -15.44 -2.24 17.60
C SER A 479 -14.98 -2.41 16.15
N LEU A 480 -15.63 -1.73 15.19
CA LEU A 480 -15.37 -1.88 13.76
C LEU A 480 -14.46 -0.79 13.19
N CYS A 481 -14.59 0.45 13.66
CA CYS A 481 -13.84 1.63 13.20
C CYS A 481 -12.68 2.02 14.13
N ALA A 482 -12.56 1.41 15.32
CA ALA A 482 -11.63 1.79 16.40
C ALA A 482 -11.79 3.22 16.95
N THR A 483 -12.78 3.98 16.46
CA THR A 483 -13.13 5.35 16.85
C THR A 483 -14.61 5.56 16.55
N ASP A 484 -15.19 6.69 16.97
CA ASP A 484 -16.56 7.06 16.59
C ASP A 484 -16.66 7.28 15.07
N TYR A 485 -17.86 7.09 14.52
CA TYR A 485 -18.05 7.19 13.07
C TYR A 485 -17.72 8.58 12.52
N ALA A 486 -17.96 9.66 13.27
CA ALA A 486 -17.71 11.02 12.82
C ALA A 486 -16.21 11.30 12.62
N ASN A 487 -15.35 10.71 13.44
CA ASN A 487 -13.90 10.77 13.25
C ASN A 487 -13.42 9.79 12.17
N TYR A 488 -14.06 8.64 12.04
CA TYR A 488 -13.77 7.67 10.99
C TYR A 488 -14.11 8.21 9.60
N GLU A 489 -15.28 8.81 9.39
CA GLU A 489 -15.76 9.27 8.08
C GLU A 489 -14.85 10.35 7.48
N LYS A 490 -14.31 11.25 8.31
CA LYS A 490 -13.45 12.37 7.90
C LYS A 490 -12.14 11.90 7.25
N GLN A 491 -11.77 10.65 7.49
CA GLN A 491 -10.55 10.05 6.95
C GLN A 491 -10.77 9.45 5.57
N LEU A 492 -12.01 9.11 5.24
CA LEU A 492 -12.37 8.48 3.98
C LEU A 492 -12.93 9.49 3.00
N TYR A 493 -13.91 10.27 3.43
CA TYR A 493 -14.71 11.10 2.55
C TYR A 493 -14.26 12.56 2.61
N THR A 494 -14.03 13.13 1.43
CA THR A 494 -13.72 14.55 1.28
C THR A 494 -14.62 15.14 0.21
N SER A 495 -14.58 16.47 0.03
CA SER A 495 -15.28 17.15 -1.07
C SER A 495 -14.73 16.76 -2.44
N SER A 496 -13.46 16.34 -2.53
CA SER A 496 -12.82 15.87 -3.77
C SER A 496 -13.11 14.39 -4.01
N LEU A 497 -13.56 14.07 -5.23
CA LEU A 497 -13.85 12.69 -5.63
C LEU A 497 -12.55 11.88 -5.78
N LYS A 498 -11.52 12.42 -6.44
CA LYS A 498 -10.18 11.82 -6.55
C LYS A 498 -9.55 11.55 -5.18
N LYS A 499 -9.58 12.52 -4.26
CA LYS A 499 -9.06 12.33 -2.89
C LYS A 499 -9.85 11.27 -2.10
N THR A 500 -11.17 11.23 -2.28
CA THR A 500 -12.01 10.17 -1.69
C THR A 500 -11.64 8.80 -2.26
N TYR A 501 -11.41 8.69 -3.57
CA TYR A 501 -10.95 7.46 -4.22
C TYR A 501 -9.59 7.00 -3.69
N ILE A 502 -8.62 7.92 -3.58
CA ILE A 502 -7.31 7.70 -2.95
C ILE A 502 -7.46 7.17 -1.52
N ASN A 503 -8.41 7.71 -0.76
CA ASN A 503 -8.67 7.28 0.61
C ASN A 503 -9.40 5.94 0.70
N LEU A 504 -10.19 5.54 -0.29
CA LEU A 504 -10.89 4.24 -0.33
C LEU A 504 -10.04 3.10 -0.90
N THR A 505 -8.83 3.39 -1.33
CA THR A 505 -7.93 2.42 -1.96
C THR A 505 -6.52 2.53 -1.40
N LEU A 506 -5.65 1.59 -1.74
CA LEU A 506 -4.23 1.57 -1.42
C LEU A 506 -3.41 1.59 -2.71
N PRO A 507 -2.27 2.30 -2.74
CA PRO A 507 -1.40 2.29 -3.91
C PRO A 507 -0.79 0.90 -4.13
N LYS A 508 -0.67 0.53 -5.40
CA LYS A 508 0.05 -0.64 -5.89
C LYS A 508 0.97 -0.19 -7.02
N GLN A 509 2.25 -0.50 -6.94
CA GLN A 509 3.25 -0.08 -7.92
C GLN A 509 3.82 -1.33 -8.61
N ILE A 510 3.84 -1.31 -9.94
CA ILE A 510 4.54 -2.31 -10.75
C ILE A 510 5.65 -1.56 -11.50
N ILE A 511 6.89 -1.99 -11.29
CA ILE A 511 8.10 -1.30 -11.72
C ILE A 511 8.86 -2.24 -12.62
N LEU A 512 9.18 -1.78 -13.82
CA LEU A 512 9.92 -2.53 -14.81
C LEU A 512 11.13 -1.71 -15.26
N SER A 513 12.28 -2.37 -15.42
CA SER A 513 13.40 -1.81 -16.15
C SER A 513 13.14 -1.90 -17.66
N LEU A 514 13.14 -0.75 -18.33
CA LEU A 514 12.99 -0.65 -19.79
C LEU A 514 14.31 -0.90 -20.54
N LYS A 515 15.45 -0.82 -19.84
CA LYS A 515 16.76 -1.17 -20.40
C LYS A 515 17.21 -2.55 -19.92
N TYR A 516 16.82 -3.57 -20.67
CA TYR A 516 17.71 -4.71 -20.90
C TYR A 516 18.57 -4.41 -22.13
N ASN A 517 19.83 -4.86 -22.09
CA ASN A 517 20.96 -4.47 -22.96
C ASN A 517 21.67 -3.21 -22.47
N ASN A 518 22.56 -3.35 -21.49
CA ASN A 518 23.87 -2.67 -21.43
C ASN A 518 24.63 -2.91 -20.11
N PHE A 519 24.26 -3.89 -19.27
CA PHE A 519 25.22 -4.40 -18.28
C PHE A 519 26.47 -5.02 -18.93
N THR A 520 26.43 -5.35 -20.22
CA THR A 520 27.59 -5.72 -21.03
C THR A 520 28.29 -4.52 -21.67
N ASP A 521 27.56 -3.47 -22.10
CA ASP A 521 28.16 -2.35 -22.83
C ASP A 521 28.71 -1.25 -21.93
N ASP A 522 28.20 -1.07 -20.70
CA ASP A 522 28.82 -0.17 -19.72
C ASP A 522 30.16 -0.74 -19.20
N ILE A 523 30.41 -2.03 -19.43
CA ILE A 523 31.71 -2.68 -19.23
C ILE A 523 32.60 -2.55 -20.48
N GLU A 524 32.02 -2.37 -21.67
CA GLU A 524 32.79 -2.25 -22.92
C GLU A 524 33.06 -0.82 -23.37
N HIS A 525 32.28 0.19 -22.96
CA HIS A 525 32.45 1.58 -23.37
C HIS A 525 32.47 2.51 -22.15
N GLY A 526 33.67 2.78 -21.66
CA GLY A 526 33.92 3.77 -20.61
C GLY A 526 33.49 5.18 -21.00
N ARG A 527 32.21 5.50 -20.79
CA ARG A 527 31.68 6.87 -20.85
C ARG A 527 31.23 7.32 -19.46
N LEU A 528 32.19 7.85 -18.71
CA LEU A 528 31.91 8.96 -17.80
C LEU A 528 31.71 10.21 -18.65
N ILE A 529 30.55 10.83 -18.50
CA ILE A 529 30.35 12.23 -18.87
C ILE A 529 31.20 13.04 -17.89
N CYS A 530 32.39 13.46 -18.34
CA CYS A 530 33.13 14.56 -17.75
C CYS A 530 33.09 15.70 -18.76
N ASP A 531 32.18 16.64 -18.57
CA ASP A 531 32.40 18.02 -19.01
C ASP A 531 33.60 18.55 -18.24
N GLN A 532 34.76 18.56 -18.87
CA GLN A 532 35.82 19.53 -18.58
C GLN A 532 36.49 19.92 -19.89
N ASP A 533 35.98 21.00 -20.49
CA ASP A 533 36.83 21.93 -21.24
C ASP A 533 37.99 22.37 -20.34
N ARG A 534 39.19 21.89 -20.65
CA ARG A 534 40.45 22.60 -20.39
C ARG A 534 41.42 22.29 -21.53
N ASP A 535 41.38 23.15 -22.53
CA ASP A 535 42.48 23.33 -23.47
C ASP A 535 43.73 23.80 -22.72
N THR A 536 44.76 22.95 -22.74
CA THR A 536 46.15 23.32 -23.10
C THR A 536 46.74 22.19 -23.91
#